data_AF-A0A9D5IIE6-F1
#
_entry.id   AF-A0A9D5IIE6-F1
#
_cell.length_a   1.000
_cell.length_b   1.000
_cell.length_c   1.000
_cell.angle_alpha   90.00
_cell.angle_beta   90.00
_cell.angle_gamma   90.00
#
_symmetry.space_group_name_H-M   'P 1'
#
loop_
_entity.id
_entity.type
_entity.pdbx_description
1 polymer ?
#
loop_
_entity_poly.entity_id
_entity_poly.type
_entity_poly.pdbx_seq_one_letter_code
_entity_poly.pdbx_strand_id
1 'polypeptide(L)'
;MRAAIGMAVVFVAGLGFAAEDKKEVKLEGTYLIVGIEAGGEKLPDEFVTKQPEAERTITIKGDKIIASKKDGKEDPATFKIDATKTPAEITITTKKPDKDETAYGIFKVEGDKLTICAIESEKATDRPKEFKTSKESKSLILILQRKKEK
;
A
#
# COMPACT_ATOMS: atom_id res chain seq x y z
N MET A 1 48.78 43.95 -11.51
CA MET A 1 48.76 42.63 -12.20
C MET A 1 48.13 41.62 -11.24
N ARG A 2 47.04 40.95 -11.67
CA ARG A 2 46.59 39.56 -11.39
C ARG A 2 46.54 39.09 -9.91
N ALA A 3 45.57 38.35 -9.41
CA ALA A 3 44.30 37.78 -9.84
C ALA A 3 43.62 37.18 -8.57
N ALA A 4 42.34 36.84 -8.68
CA ALA A 4 41.47 36.28 -7.64
C ALA A 4 41.82 34.84 -7.20
N ILE A 5 41.06 34.33 -6.20
CA ILE A 5 40.66 32.95 -5.80
C ILE A 5 40.61 32.96 -4.25
N GLY A 6 39.54 32.67 -3.51
CA GLY A 6 38.30 31.93 -3.76
C GLY A 6 38.17 30.79 -2.73
N MET A 7 37.00 30.67 -2.06
CA MET A 7 36.52 29.50 -1.27
C MET A 7 37.23 29.19 0.08
N ALA A 8 36.58 28.70 1.15
CA ALA A 8 35.22 28.20 1.34
C ALA A 8 34.83 28.33 2.83
N VAL A 9 33.58 28.66 3.11
CA VAL A 9 32.94 28.50 4.42
C VAL A 9 32.37 27.09 4.48
N VAL A 10 32.84 26.27 5.42
CA VAL A 10 32.20 24.98 5.72
C VAL A 10 31.31 25.18 6.95
N PHE A 11 30.02 25.40 6.71
CA PHE A 11 28.99 25.22 7.73
C PHE A 11 28.68 23.72 7.81
N VAL A 12 29.21 23.04 8.82
CA VAL A 12 28.74 21.70 9.19
C VAL A 12 27.44 21.89 9.97
N ALA A 13 26.32 22.03 9.24
CA ALA A 13 25.01 21.82 9.83
C ALA A 13 24.87 20.33 10.13
N GLY A 14 25.10 19.96 11.39
CA GLY A 14 24.72 18.65 11.89
C GLY A 14 23.22 18.48 11.69
N LEU A 15 22.84 17.72 10.66
CA LEU A 15 21.49 17.24 10.46
C LEU A 15 21.13 16.42 11.69
N GLY A 16 20.31 17.01 12.55
CA GLY A 16 19.57 16.26 13.54
C GLY A 16 18.78 15.20 12.79
N PHE A 17 19.17 13.94 12.95
CA PHE A 17 18.21 12.86 12.85
C PHE A 17 17.27 13.06 14.03
N ALA A 18 16.26 13.91 13.83
CA ALA A 18 15.04 13.80 14.59
C ALA A 18 14.62 12.34 14.40
N ALA A 19 14.72 11.56 15.48
CA ALA A 19 13.97 10.34 15.59
C ALA A 19 12.50 10.77 15.50
N GLU A 20 11.98 10.82 14.28
CA GLU A 20 10.56 10.96 14.05
C GLU A 20 9.94 9.78 14.81
N ASP A 21 9.16 10.11 15.84
CA ASP A 21 8.27 9.19 16.54
C ASP A 21 7.70 8.22 15.50
N LYS A 22 8.14 6.96 15.55
CA LYS A 22 7.62 5.88 14.70
C LYS A 22 6.15 5.72 15.07
N LYS A 23 5.32 6.55 14.44
CA LYS A 23 3.88 6.56 14.62
C LYS A 23 3.41 5.15 14.28
N GLU A 24 2.83 4.47 15.26
CA GLU A 24 2.26 3.15 15.05
C GLU A 24 1.21 3.27 13.94
N VAL A 25 1.53 2.76 12.75
CA VAL A 25 0.65 2.89 11.59
C VAL A 25 -0.45 1.86 11.73
N LYS A 26 -1.65 2.32 12.12
CA LYS A 26 -2.84 1.48 12.20
C LYS A 26 -3.63 1.56 10.90
N LEU A 27 -3.83 0.41 10.27
CA LEU A 27 -4.65 0.29 9.06
C LEU A 27 -6.13 0.03 9.36
N GLU A 28 -6.51 -0.10 10.64
CA GLU A 28 -7.88 -0.41 11.06
C GLU A 28 -8.90 0.61 10.53
N GLY A 29 -10.01 0.09 10.03
CA GLY A 29 -11.11 0.89 9.49
C GLY A 29 -11.84 0.17 8.36
N THR A 30 -12.91 0.82 7.92
CA THR A 30 -13.68 0.39 6.74
C THR A 30 -13.32 1.29 5.57
N TYR A 31 -13.05 0.70 4.42
CA TYR A 31 -12.59 1.39 3.23
C TYR A 31 -13.46 1.01 2.02
N LEU A 32 -13.55 1.93 1.07
CA LEU A 32 -14.07 1.68 -0.26
C LEU A 32 -12.92 1.61 -1.25
N ILE A 33 -12.93 0.61 -2.13
CA ILE A 33 -12.05 0.62 -3.30
C ILE A 33 -12.50 1.77 -4.20
N VAL A 34 -11.59 2.68 -4.51
CA VAL A 34 -11.83 3.85 -5.37
C VAL A 34 -10.93 3.87 -6.60
N GLY A 35 -9.98 2.94 -6.70
CA GLY A 35 -9.13 2.80 -7.88
C GLY A 35 -8.35 1.49 -7.85
N ILE A 36 -8.09 0.98 -9.05
CA ILE A 36 -7.28 -0.21 -9.28
C ILE A 36 -6.34 0.09 -10.45
N GLU A 37 -5.07 -0.24 -10.31
CA GLU A 37 -4.13 -0.23 -11.44
C GLU A 37 -3.48 -1.60 -11.59
N ALA A 38 -3.37 -2.06 -12.83
CA ALA A 38 -2.77 -3.34 -13.18
C ALA A 38 -2.20 -3.25 -14.59
N GLY A 39 -1.09 -3.95 -14.87
CA GLY A 39 -0.51 -3.98 -16.21
C GLY A 39 0.00 -2.63 -16.72
N GLY A 40 0.23 -1.65 -15.83
CA GLY A 40 0.62 -0.28 -16.19
C GLY A 40 -0.57 0.61 -16.56
N GLU A 41 -1.80 0.15 -16.37
CA GLU A 41 -3.01 0.90 -16.70
C GLU A 41 -3.91 1.04 -15.47
N LYS A 42 -4.44 2.25 -15.30
CA LYS A 42 -5.50 2.50 -14.31
C LYS A 42 -6.83 2.03 -14.89
N LEU A 43 -7.53 1.17 -14.17
CA LEU A 43 -8.89 0.79 -14.55
C LEU A 43 -9.79 2.04 -14.51
N PRO A 44 -10.65 2.27 -15.52
CA PRO A 44 -11.57 3.40 -15.51
C PRO A 44 -12.42 3.41 -14.24
N ASP A 45 -12.57 4.58 -13.64
CA ASP A 45 -13.21 4.73 -12.33
C ASP A 45 -14.63 4.15 -12.31
N GLU A 46 -15.33 4.14 -13.45
CA GLU A 46 -16.66 3.53 -13.59
C GLU A 46 -16.69 2.02 -13.30
N PHE A 47 -15.61 1.29 -13.57
CA PHE A 47 -15.55 -0.16 -13.28
C PHE A 47 -15.49 -0.44 -11.78
N VAL A 48 -15.08 0.54 -10.98
CA VAL A 48 -15.01 0.47 -9.52
C VAL A 48 -16.23 1.16 -8.88
N THR A 49 -16.56 2.35 -9.35
CA THR A 49 -17.59 3.22 -8.77
C THR A 49 -19.02 2.79 -9.12
N LYS A 50 -19.23 2.04 -10.21
CA LYS A 50 -20.55 1.46 -10.55
C LYS A 50 -20.83 0.12 -9.88
N GLN A 51 -19.83 -0.52 -9.25
CA GLN A 51 -20.08 -1.73 -8.47
C GLN A 51 -20.87 -1.36 -7.20
N PRO A 52 -21.75 -2.26 -6.72
CA PRO A 52 -22.42 -2.08 -5.43
C PRO A 52 -21.41 -1.77 -4.33
N GLU A 53 -21.76 -0.84 -3.43
CA GLU A 53 -20.85 -0.42 -2.36
C GLU A 53 -20.37 -1.61 -1.52
N ALA A 54 -21.27 -2.56 -1.27
CA ALA A 54 -20.95 -3.81 -0.58
C ALA A 54 -19.80 -4.56 -1.26
N GLU A 55 -19.77 -4.68 -2.58
CA GLU A 55 -18.75 -5.44 -3.33
C GLU A 55 -17.38 -4.75 -3.41
N ARG A 56 -17.31 -3.47 -3.07
CA ARG A 56 -16.07 -2.69 -3.03
C ARG A 56 -15.68 -2.27 -1.61
N THR A 57 -16.32 -2.84 -0.59
CA THR A 57 -15.99 -2.56 0.81
C THR A 57 -14.91 -3.50 1.29
N ILE A 58 -13.86 -2.93 1.89
CA ILE A 58 -12.79 -3.64 2.57
C ILE A 58 -12.80 -3.23 4.03
N THR A 59 -12.90 -4.19 4.94
CA THR A 59 -12.82 -3.94 6.38
C THR A 59 -11.49 -4.49 6.91
N ILE A 60 -10.71 -3.63 7.55
CA ILE A 60 -9.47 -4.01 8.22
C ILE A 60 -9.72 -3.96 9.73
N LYS A 61 -9.57 -5.11 10.40
CA LYS A 61 -9.79 -5.26 11.85
C LYS A 61 -8.70 -6.15 12.45
N GLY A 62 -7.90 -5.59 13.37
CA GLY A 62 -6.73 -6.28 13.90
C GLY A 62 -5.78 -6.69 12.77
N ASP A 63 -5.51 -7.98 12.67
CA ASP A 63 -4.64 -8.59 11.64
C ASP A 63 -5.40 -9.12 10.42
N LYS A 64 -6.70 -8.82 10.29
CA LYS A 64 -7.55 -9.33 9.20
C LYS A 64 -7.95 -8.26 8.20
N ILE A 65 -7.95 -8.64 6.94
CA ILE A 65 -8.55 -7.91 5.81
C ILE A 65 -9.76 -8.73 5.35
N ILE A 66 -10.93 -8.12 5.42
CA ILE A 66 -12.20 -8.74 5.04
C ILE A 66 -12.68 -8.01 3.78
N ALA A 67 -12.62 -8.71 2.65
CA ALA A 67 -13.19 -8.25 1.40
C ALA A 67 -14.58 -8.85 1.21
N SER A 68 -15.57 -8.00 0.98
CA SER A 68 -16.92 -8.43 0.66
C SER A 68 -16.97 -8.95 -0.79
N LYS A 69 -17.39 -10.20 -0.99
CA LYS A 69 -17.54 -10.80 -2.33
C LYS A 69 -18.99 -10.71 -2.84
N LYS A 70 -19.15 -10.87 -4.16
CA LYS A 70 -20.44 -10.90 -4.88
C LYS A 70 -21.43 -11.93 -4.34
N ASP A 71 -20.96 -13.05 -3.79
CA ASP A 71 -21.79 -14.11 -3.23
C ASP A 71 -22.13 -13.87 -1.75
N GLY A 72 -21.78 -12.70 -1.19
CA GLY A 72 -21.99 -12.34 0.20
C GLY A 72 -21.06 -13.07 1.17
N LYS A 73 -20.12 -13.88 0.68
CA LYS A 73 -19.13 -14.55 1.52
C LYS A 73 -17.97 -13.61 1.82
N GLU A 74 -17.51 -13.67 3.06
CA GLU A 74 -16.28 -13.03 3.49
C GLU A 74 -15.13 -14.03 3.34
N ASP A 75 -14.04 -13.60 2.71
CA ASP A 75 -12.81 -14.37 2.65
C ASP A 75 -11.73 -13.61 3.43
N PRO A 76 -11.56 -13.92 4.73
CA PRO A 76 -10.65 -13.17 5.58
C PRO A 76 -9.21 -13.52 5.20
N ALA A 77 -8.52 -12.55 4.61
CA ALA A 77 -7.07 -12.58 4.52
C ALA A 77 -6.48 -12.07 5.85
N THR A 78 -5.28 -12.53 6.17
CA THR A 78 -4.47 -11.96 7.27
C THR A 78 -3.39 -11.07 6.71
N PHE A 79 -2.89 -10.12 7.49
CA PHE A 79 -1.78 -9.28 7.05
C PHE A 79 -0.78 -8.97 8.16
N LYS A 80 0.45 -8.66 7.74
CA LYS A 80 1.52 -8.13 8.58
C LYS A 80 2.11 -6.89 7.93
N ILE A 81 2.46 -5.88 8.73
CA ILE A 81 3.09 -4.66 8.25
C ILE A 81 4.43 -4.41 8.92
N ASP A 82 5.34 -3.80 8.16
CA ASP A 82 6.55 -3.17 8.68
C ASP A 82 6.61 -1.72 8.17
N ALA A 83 6.06 -0.81 8.98
CA ALA A 83 6.07 0.63 8.71
C ALA A 83 7.44 1.29 8.92
N THR A 84 8.44 0.52 9.37
CA THR A 84 9.80 1.03 9.60
C THR A 84 10.67 0.97 8.35
N LYS A 85 10.18 0.29 7.29
CA LYS A 85 10.80 0.22 5.97
C LYS A 85 10.36 1.41 5.12
N THR A 86 11.17 1.70 4.11
CA THR A 86 10.87 2.73 3.11
C THR A 86 11.06 2.14 1.71
N PRO A 87 9.98 1.92 0.94
CA PRO A 87 8.57 2.09 1.31
C PRO A 87 8.11 1.15 2.45
N ALA A 88 7.03 1.51 3.14
CA ALA A 88 6.46 0.66 4.18
C ALA A 88 5.93 -0.65 3.58
N GLU A 89 6.16 -1.76 4.27
CA GLU A 89 5.92 -3.11 3.75
C GLU A 89 4.63 -3.71 4.29
N ILE A 90 3.88 -4.42 3.44
CA ILE A 90 2.72 -5.23 3.83
C ILE A 90 2.82 -6.63 3.23
N THR A 91 2.55 -7.66 4.02
CA THR A 91 2.41 -9.04 3.54
C THR A 91 1.01 -9.50 3.84
N ILE A 92 0.29 -9.96 2.82
CA ILE A 92 -1.11 -10.41 2.92
C ILE A 92 -1.11 -11.91 2.65
N THR A 93 -1.78 -12.69 3.50
CA THR A 93 -1.90 -14.14 3.35
C THR A 93 -3.37 -14.52 3.33
N THR A 94 -3.79 -15.16 2.25
CA THR A 94 -5.15 -15.66 2.04
C THR A 94 -5.12 -17.19 2.11
N LYS A 95 -5.90 -17.78 3.01
CA LYS A 95 -6.02 -19.23 3.10
C LYS A 95 -7.01 -19.74 2.07
N LYS A 96 -6.57 -20.61 1.16
CA LYS A 96 -7.46 -21.31 0.22
C LYS A 96 -7.51 -22.81 0.53
N PRO A 97 -8.55 -23.53 0.07
CA PRO A 97 -8.68 -24.97 0.31
C PRO A 97 -7.47 -25.78 -0.15
N ASP A 98 -6.86 -25.38 -1.27
CA ASP A 98 -5.75 -26.13 -1.89
C ASP A 98 -4.37 -25.63 -1.43
N LYS A 99 -4.18 -24.31 -1.30
CA LYS A 99 -2.90 -23.71 -0.97
C LYS A 99 -3.06 -22.27 -0.47
N ASP A 100 -2.30 -21.90 0.56
CA ASP A 100 -2.21 -20.51 0.99
C ASP A 100 -1.55 -19.64 -0.08
N GLU A 101 -2.20 -18.53 -0.41
CA GLU A 101 -1.65 -17.51 -1.31
C GLU A 101 -1.07 -16.37 -0.47
N THR A 102 0.11 -15.90 -0.88
CA THR A 102 0.76 -14.76 -0.24
C THR A 102 1.00 -13.66 -1.26
N ALA A 103 0.60 -12.45 -0.91
CA ALA A 103 0.92 -11.25 -1.64
C ALA A 103 1.94 -10.41 -0.84
N TYR A 104 3.06 -10.09 -1.49
CA TYR A 104 4.07 -9.20 -0.93
C TYR A 104 3.91 -7.83 -1.53
N GLY A 105 3.80 -6.80 -0.69
CA GLY A 105 3.51 -5.47 -1.16
C GLY A 105 4.15 -4.35 -0.37
N ILE A 106 3.94 -3.15 -0.84
CA ILE A 106 4.23 -1.91 -0.13
C ILE A 106 2.93 -1.13 0.04
N PHE A 107 2.88 -0.30 1.06
CA PHE A 107 1.71 0.51 1.33
C PHE A 107 2.08 1.93 1.77
N LYS A 108 1.13 2.85 1.61
CA LYS A 108 1.22 4.20 2.15
C LYS A 108 -0.16 4.67 2.61
N VAL A 109 -0.17 5.49 3.66
CA VAL A 109 -1.37 6.12 4.20
C VAL A 109 -1.21 7.63 4.05
N GLU A 110 -2.13 8.25 3.32
CA GLU A 110 -2.16 9.69 3.03
C GLU A 110 -3.54 10.22 3.47
N GLY A 111 -3.63 10.66 4.73
CA GLY A 111 -4.92 11.03 5.33
C GLY A 111 -5.87 9.83 5.37
N ASP A 112 -7.03 9.97 4.71
CA ASP A 112 -8.03 8.90 4.60
C ASP A 112 -7.77 7.92 3.44
N LYS A 113 -6.67 8.08 2.70
CA LYS A 113 -6.33 7.25 1.54
C LYS A 113 -5.27 6.21 1.90
N LEU A 114 -5.59 4.94 1.71
CA LEU A 114 -4.64 3.82 1.80
C LEU A 114 -4.34 3.32 0.39
N THR A 115 -3.06 3.33 0.00
CA THR A 115 -2.61 2.77 -1.27
C THR A 115 -1.78 1.52 -0.99
N ILE A 116 -2.09 0.40 -1.64
CA ILE A 116 -1.35 -0.86 -1.55
C ILE A 116 -0.88 -1.24 -2.94
N CYS A 117 0.41 -1.51 -3.12
CA CYS A 117 0.98 -2.10 -4.34
C CYS A 117 1.51 -3.48 -3.97
N ALA A 118 0.92 -4.55 -4.48
CA ALA A 118 1.29 -5.91 -4.09
C ALA A 118 1.37 -6.86 -5.30
N ILE A 119 2.21 -7.88 -5.18
CA ILE A 119 2.32 -8.99 -6.13
C ILE A 119 2.04 -10.30 -5.40
N GLU A 120 1.22 -11.15 -5.99
CA GLU A 120 1.09 -12.54 -5.55
C GLU A 120 2.34 -13.31 -5.96
N SER A 121 3.10 -13.80 -4.98
CA SER A 121 4.33 -14.55 -5.20
C SER A 121 4.64 -15.44 -4.00
N GLU A 122 5.42 -16.48 -4.24
CA GLU A 122 6.00 -17.31 -3.16
C GLU A 122 7.22 -16.64 -2.50
N LYS A 123 7.83 -15.64 -3.16
CA LYS A 123 9.09 -15.04 -2.73
C LYS A 123 8.90 -13.60 -2.26
N ALA A 124 9.30 -13.33 -1.02
CA ALA A 124 9.31 -11.97 -0.47
C ALA A 124 10.22 -11.00 -1.24
N THR A 125 11.23 -11.51 -1.96
CA THR A 125 12.13 -10.70 -2.81
C THR A 125 11.43 -10.05 -4.00
N ASP A 126 10.24 -10.53 -4.37
CA ASP A 126 9.47 -10.00 -5.49
C ASP A 126 8.65 -8.76 -5.09
N ARG A 127 8.68 -8.39 -3.79
CA ARG A 127 7.98 -7.20 -3.26
C ARG A 127 8.29 -5.96 -4.12
N PRO A 128 7.26 -5.21 -4.58
CA PRO A 128 7.46 -3.97 -5.31
C PRO A 128 8.29 -2.97 -4.52
N LYS A 129 9.18 -2.24 -5.21
CA LYS A 129 10.01 -1.18 -4.62
C LYS A 129 9.43 0.22 -4.83
N GLU A 130 8.46 0.33 -5.71
CA GLU A 130 7.79 1.57 -6.08
C GLU A 130 6.29 1.32 -6.31
N PHE A 131 5.48 2.35 -6.14
CA PHE A 131 4.04 2.31 -6.40
C PHE A 131 3.79 2.44 -7.91
N LYS A 132 4.19 1.42 -8.66
CA LYS A 132 4.04 1.37 -10.10
C LYS A 132 3.63 -0.02 -10.55
N THR A 133 2.78 -0.08 -11.57
CA THR A 133 2.52 -1.30 -12.32
C THR A 133 3.04 -1.16 -13.75
N SER A 134 3.27 -2.29 -14.40
CA SER A 134 3.71 -2.39 -15.79
C SER A 134 3.15 -3.69 -16.38
N LYS A 135 3.20 -3.83 -17.70
CA LYS A 135 2.79 -5.06 -18.39
C LYS A 135 3.64 -6.28 -18.00
N GLU A 136 4.88 -6.04 -17.56
CA GLU A 136 5.85 -7.07 -17.19
C GLU A 136 5.73 -7.44 -15.70
N SER A 137 5.32 -6.50 -14.85
CA SER A 137 5.11 -6.73 -13.43
C SER A 137 3.71 -7.29 -13.16
N LYS A 138 3.62 -8.40 -12.42
CA LYS A 138 2.33 -8.93 -11.92
C LYS A 138 1.79 -8.16 -10.70
N SER A 139 2.33 -6.97 -10.42
CA SER A 139 1.88 -6.14 -9.32
C SER A 139 0.55 -5.47 -9.63
N LEU A 140 -0.28 -5.36 -8.60
CA LEU A 140 -1.58 -4.69 -8.60
C LEU A 140 -1.55 -3.56 -7.58
N ILE A 141 -2.03 -2.38 -7.96
CA ILE A 141 -2.24 -1.25 -7.05
C ILE A 141 -3.73 -1.17 -6.71
N LEU A 142 -4.03 -1.18 -5.42
CA LEU A 142 -5.35 -0.86 -4.87
C LEU A 142 -5.30 0.50 -4.20
N ILE A 143 -6.27 1.34 -4.55
CA ILE A 143 -6.49 2.63 -3.92
C ILE A 143 -7.77 2.53 -3.11
N LEU A 144 -7.63 2.68 -1.79
CA LEU A 144 -8.68 2.52 -0.81
C LEU A 144 -8.95 3.86 -0.14
N GLN A 145 -10.22 4.25 -0.06
CA GLN A 145 -10.68 5.47 0.62
C GLN A 145 -11.39 5.06 1.91
N ARG A 146 -10.91 5.55 3.06
CA ARG A 146 -11.55 5.32 4.36
C ARG A 146 -12.97 5.86 4.31
N LYS A 147 -13.94 5.02 4.69
CA LYS A 147 -15.35 5.39 4.82
C LYS A 147 -15.50 6.20 6.09
N LYS A 148 -16.08 7.38 5.98
CA LYS A 148 -16.48 8.17 7.16
C LYS A 148 -17.68 7.49 7.79
N GLU A 149 -17.60 7.18 9.08
CA GLU A 149 -18.78 6.79 9.84
C GLU A 149 -19.77 7.97 9.83
N LYS A 150 -21.05 7.66 9.62
CA LYS A 150 -22.14 8.66 9.64
C LYS A 150 -22.59 8.90 11.07
#